data_AF-A0A5C5XNB9-F1
#
_entry.id   AF-A0A5C5XNB9-F1
#
_cell.length_a   1.000
_cell.length_b   1.000
_cell.length_c   1.000
_cell.angle_alpha   90.00
_cell.angle_beta   90.00
_cell.angle_gamma   90.00
#
_symmetry.space_group_name_H-M   'P 1'
#
loop_
_entity.id
_entity.type
_entity.pdbx_description
1 polymer ?
#
loop_
_entity_poly.entity_id
_entity_poly.type
_entity_poly.pdbx_seq_one_letter_code
_entity_poly.pdbx_strand_id
1 'polypeptide(L)' 'MRYMLLIYGSEDGWTEGERTECMLDSMKICDELEAQGKWGASSPLHSVTPATCVRIRSGQRQIIDGPFAKTTEQLGGY' A
#
# COMPACT_ATOMS: atom_id res chain seq x y z
N MET A 1 11.82 -16.57 9.22
CA MET A 1 12.14 -15.62 8.11
C MET A 1 11.02 -14.61 8.02
N ARG A 2 11.27 -13.39 7.53
CA ARG A 2 10.24 -12.35 7.37
C ARG A 2 9.98 -12.10 5.89
N TYR A 3 8.72 -11.83 5.56
CA TYR A 3 8.27 -11.52 4.20
C TYR A 3 7.48 -10.21 4.24
N MET A 4 7.50 -9.49 3.12
CA MET A 4 6.66 -8.33 2.89
C MET A 4 5.74 -8.65 1.72
N LEU A 5 4.43 -8.55 1.94
CA LEU A 5 3.42 -8.81 0.93
C LEU A 5 2.99 -7.45 0.39
N LEU A 6 3.28 -7.16 -0.87
CA LEU A 6 2.89 -5.87 -1.47
C LEU A 6 1.53 -6.02 -2.15
N ILE A 7 0.58 -5.19 -1.77
CA ILE A 7 -0.79 -5.23 -2.29
C ILE A 7 -0.91 -4.20 -3.42
N TYR A 8 -1.09 -4.70 -4.64
CA TYR A 8 -1.29 -3.88 -5.84
C TYR A 8 -2.73 -3.98 -6.33
N GLY A 9 -3.23 -2.86 -6.85
CA GLY A 9 -4.52 -2.80 -7.55
C GLY A 9 -4.74 -1.44 -8.18
N SER A 10 -5.73 -1.36 -9.08
CA SER A 10 -6.18 -0.07 -9.62
C SER A 10 -6.98 0.69 -8.56
N GLU A 11 -6.70 1.99 -8.37
CA GLU A 11 -7.43 2.81 -7.39
C GLU A 11 -8.93 2.97 -7.69
N ASP A 12 -9.31 2.84 -8.96
CA ASP A 12 -10.69 2.92 -9.47
C ASP A 12 -11.32 1.54 -9.72
N GLY A 13 -10.62 0.46 -9.37
CA GLY A 13 -11.06 -0.91 -9.65
C GLY A 13 -12.12 -1.47 -8.71
N TRP A 14 -12.58 -0.68 -7.74
CA TRP A 14 -13.43 -1.12 -6.63
C TRP A 14 -14.53 -0.10 -6.37
N THR A 15 -15.72 -0.59 -6.05
CA THR A 15 -16.73 0.20 -5.34
C THR A 15 -16.33 0.40 -3.88
N GLU A 16 -16.91 1.41 -3.22
CA GLU A 16 -16.67 1.65 -1.79
C GLU A 16 -17.10 0.47 -0.91
N GLY A 17 -18.16 -0.23 -1.31
CA GLY A 17 -18.64 -1.45 -0.64
C GLY A 17 -17.62 -2.59 -0.71
N GLU A 18 -17.16 -2.93 -1.90
CA GLU A 18 -16.16 -3.98 -2.10
C GLU A 18 -14.84 -3.66 -1.37
N ARG A 19 -14.43 -2.39 -1.38
CA ARG A 19 -13.25 -1.95 -0.65
C ARG A 19 -13.42 -2.15 0.87
N THR A 20 -14.58 -1.80 1.40
CA THR A 20 -14.88 -1.94 2.83
C THR A 20 -14.89 -3.41 3.25
N GLU A 21 -15.53 -4.28 2.47
CA GLU A 21 -15.57 -5.72 2.73
C GLU A 21 -14.17 -6.34 2.71
N CYS A 22 -13.37 -6.01 1.70
CA CYS A 22 -11.97 -6.46 1.59
C CYS A 22 -11.12 -6.01 2.78
N MET A 23 -11.30 -4.78 3.26
CA MET A 23 -10.60 -4.28 4.45
C MET A 23 -10.98 -5.06 5.71
N LEU A 24 -12.26 -5.38 5.90
CA LEU A 24 -12.71 -6.17 7.05
C LEU A 24 -12.15 -7.59 7.02
N ASP A 25 -12.09 -8.23 5.86
CA ASP A 25 -11.52 -9.56 5.73
C ASP A 25 -10.00 -9.57 5.92
N SER A 26 -9.30 -8.55 5.41
CA SER A 26 -7.87 -8.35 5.65
C SER A 26 -7.55 -8.18 7.14
N MET A 27 -8.38 -7.45 7.89
CA MET A 27 -8.23 -7.31 9.34
C MET A 27 -8.36 -8.66 10.07
N LYS A 28 -9.33 -9.51 9.69
CA LYS A 28 -9.47 -10.85 10.28
C LYS A 28 -8.23 -11.71 10.03
N ILE A 29 -7.65 -11.65 8.83
CA ILE A 29 -6.41 -12.37 8.51
C ILE A 29 -5.25 -11.87 9.39
N CYS A 30 -5.17 -10.55 9.65
CA CYS A 30 -4.17 -10.00 10.55
C CYS A 30 -4.34 -10.55 11.98
N ASP A 31 -5.57 -10.61 12.49
CA ASP A 31 -5.87 -11.18 13.82
C ASP A 31 -5.47 -12.67 13.90
N GLU A 32 -5.74 -13.44 12.85
CA GLU A 32 -5.34 -14.86 12.76
C GLU A 32 -3.82 -15.03 12.73
N LEU A 33 -3.10 -14.17 12.01
CA LEU A 33 -1.63 -14.18 11.94
C LEU A 33 -1.00 -13.75 13.26
N GLU A 34 -1.60 -12.79 13.96
CA GLU A 34 -1.16 -12.33 15.27
C GLU A 34 -1.32 -13.43 16.32
N ALA A 35 -2.48 -14.11 16.33
CA ALA A 35 -2.71 -15.26 17.20
C ALA A 35 -1.69 -16.40 16.98
N GLN A 36 -1.10 -16.49 15.78
CA GLN A 36 -0.06 -17.45 15.43
C GLN A 36 1.37 -16.94 15.68
N GLY A 37 1.55 -15.69 16.13
CA GLY A 37 2.86 -15.04 16.28
C GLY A 37 3.60 -14.83 14.95
N LYS A 38 2.85 -14.74 13.84
CA LYS A 38 3.37 -14.60 12.47
C LYS A 38 3.19 -13.20 11.90
N TRP A 39 2.30 -12.40 12.48
CA TRP A 39 2.10 -11.01 12.06
C TRP A 39 3.32 -10.16 12.41
N GLY A 40 3.66 -9.24 11.50
CA GLY A 40 4.79 -8.32 11.67
C GLY A 40 4.30 -6.88 11.67
N ALA A 41 3.67 -6.48 10.57
CA ALA A 41 2.99 -5.21 10.40
C ALA A 41 2.08 -5.32 9.17
N SER A 42 1.03 -4.51 9.14
CA SER A 42 0.23 -4.25 7.95
C SER A 42 -0.20 -2.79 7.95
N SER A 43 -0.30 -2.18 6.77
CA SER A 43 -0.80 -0.82 6.63
C SER A 43 -1.43 -0.60 5.26
N PRO A 44 -2.73 -0.25 5.19
CA PRO A 44 -3.27 0.35 3.99
C PRO A 44 -2.59 1.70 3.74
N LEU A 45 -2.43 2.07 2.48
CA LEU A 45 -1.93 3.37 2.05
C LEU A 45 -3.08 4.22 1.52
N HIS A 46 -2.90 5.54 1.59
CA HIS A 46 -3.76 6.49 0.91
C HIS A 46 -3.55 6.42 -0.61
N SER A 47 -4.43 7.08 -1.37
CA SER A 47 -4.24 7.24 -2.81
C SER A 47 -2.86 7.80 -3.13
N VAL A 48 -2.32 7.46 -4.30
CA VAL A 48 -1.08 8.03 -4.84
C VAL A 48 -1.22 9.51 -5.22
N THR A 49 -2.45 10.03 -5.27
CA THR A 49 -2.73 11.45 -5.60
C THR A 49 -2.00 12.43 -4.66
N PRO A 50 -2.08 12.29 -3.32
CA PRO A 50 -1.28 13.09 -2.38
C PRO A 50 0.18 12.62 -2.20
N ALA A 51 0.65 11.62 -2.96
CA ALA A 51 2.02 11.14 -2.78
C ALA A 51 3.05 12.21 -3.19
N THR A 52 4.24 12.13 -2.62
CA THR A 52 5.37 13.00 -2.98
C THR A 52 6.62 12.15 -3.14
N CYS A 53 7.22 12.21 -4.33
CA CYS A 53 8.47 11.53 -4.61
C CYS A 53 9.65 12.48 -4.38
N VAL A 54 10.59 12.08 -3.52
CA VAL A 54 11.88 12.77 -3.34
C VAL A 54 12.96 12.00 -4.09
N ARG A 55 13.67 12.67 -4.99
CA ARG A 55 14.76 12.08 -5.78
C ARG A 55 16.06 12.84 -5.54
N ILE A 56 17.14 12.10 -5.28
CA ILE A 56 18.49 12.67 -5.19
C ILE A 56 19.31 12.21 -6.40
N ARG A 57 19.86 13.18 -7.15
CA ARG A 57 20.76 12.93 -8.29
C ARG A 57 21.93 13.91 -8.23
N SER A 58 23.15 13.39 -8.31
CA SER A 58 24.38 14.20 -8.24
C SER A 58 24.43 15.17 -7.04
N GLY A 59 23.91 14.73 -5.88
CA GLY A 59 23.83 15.54 -4.67
C GLY A 59 22.71 16.59 -4.65
N GLN A 60 21.92 16.74 -5.72
CA GLN A 60 20.79 17.66 -5.77
C GLN A 60 19.47 16.95 -5.47
N ARG A 61 18.63 17.59 -4.63
CA ARG A 61 17.29 17.12 -4.25
C ARG A 61 16.24 17.68 -5.20
N GLN A 62 15.41 16.79 -5.73
CA GLN A 62 14.21 17.10 -6.51
C GLN A 62 12.98 16.57 -5.75
N ILE A 63 11.92 17.37 -5.71
CA ILE A 63 10.62 17.01 -5.12
C ILE A 63 9.62 17.01 -6.26
N ILE A 64 8.86 15.92 -6.39
CA ILE A 64 7.90 15.69 -7.47
C ILE A 64 6.58 15.26 -6.84
N ASP A 65 5.50 15.92 -7.20
CA ASP A 65 4.16 15.54 -6.78
C ASP A 65 3.72 14.25 -7.50
N GLY A 66 3.08 13.36 -6.77
CA GLY A 66 2.65 12.04 -7.22
C GLY A 66 3.63 10.90 -6.91
N PRO A 67 3.31 9.68 -7.36
CA PRO A 67 4.09 8.48 -7.07
C PRO A 67 5.44 8.48 -7.79
N PHE A 68 6.32 7.54 -7.40
CA PHE A 68 7.63 7.35 -8.03
C PHE A 68 7.56 7.12 -9.55
N ALA A 69 6.54 6.38 -10.01
CA ALA A 69 6.30 6.08 -11.41
C ALA A 69 4.79 6.01 -11.69
N LYS A 70 4.42 6.23 -12.95
CA LYS A 70 3.06 5.92 -13.44
C LYS A 70 3.00 4.44 -13.79
N THR A 71 2.07 3.73 -13.17
CA THR A 71 1.87 2.28 -13.33
C THR A 71 0.39 1.99 -13.57
N THR A 72 0.08 0.84 -14.15
CA THR A 72 -1.31 0.39 -14.30
C THR A 72 -1.95 0.14 -12.94
N GLU A 73 -1.21 -0.48 -12.01
CA GLU A 73 -1.67 -0.74 -10.64
C GLU A 73 -0.80 0.03 -9.64
N GLN A 74 -1.41 0.53 -8.57
CA GLN A 74 -0.74 1.30 -7.53
C GLN A 74 -0.51 0.44 -6.29
N LEU A 75 0.53 0.77 -5.52
CA LEU A 75 0.78 0.12 -4.23
C LEU A 75 -0.23 0.67 -3.22
N GLY A 76 -1.19 -0.18 -2.83
CA GLY A 76 -2.28 0.18 -1.92
C GLY A 76 -2.04 -0.21 -0.46
N GLY A 77 -1.02 -1.00 -0.18
CA GLY A 77 -0.70 -1.45 1.18
C GLY A 77 0.35 -2.55 1.23
N TYR A 78 0.67 -2.97 2.46
CA TYR A 78 1.49 -4.14 2.75
C TYR A 78 1.01 -4.86 4.02
#